data_AF-A0A7C2NA12-F1
#
_entry.id   AF-A0A7C2NA12-F1
#
_cell.length_a   1.000
_cell.length_b   1.000
_cell.length_c   1.000
_cell.angle_alpha   90.00
_cell.angle_beta   90.00
_cell.angle_gamma   90.00
#
_symmetry.space_group_name_H-M   'P 1'
#
loop_
_entity.id
_entity.type
_entity.pdbx_description
1 polymer ?
#
loop_
_entity_poly.entity_id
_entity_poly.type
_entity_poly.pdbx_seq_one_letter_code
_entity_poly.pdbx_strand_id
1 'polypeptide(L)' 'MSPREAKAEVFLMAFKGLTKKEKRIFIERLLKDKEFVEDLLDMAIIEKRRKEPSRPLEDYLAEKRLETCRGK' A
#
# COMPACT_ATOMS: atom_id res chain seq x y z
N MET A 1 -6.79 -19.64 -12.57
CA MET A 1 -6.38 -19.32 -11.19
C MET A 1 -5.08 -20.03 -10.91
N SER A 2 -4.04 -19.32 -10.49
CA SER A 2 -2.76 -19.93 -10.14
C SER A 2 -2.87 -20.64 -8.77
N PRO A 3 -2.02 -21.64 -8.48
CA PRO A 3 -1.99 -22.28 -7.15
C PRO A 3 -1.77 -21.28 -5.99
N ARG A 4 -1.06 -20.17 -6.27
CA ARG A 4 -0.84 -19.09 -5.30
C ARG A 4 -2.12 -18.31 -5.01
N GLU A 5 -2.87 -17.96 -6.05
CA GLU A 5 -4.17 -17.28 -5.92
C GLU A 5 -5.19 -18.15 -5.19
N ALA A 6 -5.25 -19.45 -5.53
CA ALA A 6 -6.15 -20.40 -4.87
C ALA A 6 -5.86 -20.51 -3.37
N LYS A 7 -4.56 -20.57 -3.00
CA LYS A 7 -4.15 -20.58 -1.59
C LYS A 7 -4.57 -19.30 -0.88
N ALA A 8 -4.35 -18.13 -1.48
CA ALA A 8 -4.75 -16.85 -0.92
C ALA A 8 -6.26 -16.75 -0.69
N GLU A 9 -7.07 -17.27 -1.62
CA GLU A 9 -8.53 -17.26 -1.52
C GLU A 9 -9.05 -18.09 -0.34
N VAL A 10 -8.43 -19.24 -0.04
CA VAL A 10 -8.78 -20.04 1.15
C VAL A 10 -8.56 -19.24 2.44
N PHE A 11 -7.43 -18.54 2.57
CA PHE A 11 -7.17 -17.69 3.73
C PHE A 11 -8.14 -16.51 3.82
N LEU A 12 -8.51 -15.92 2.68
CA LEU A 12 -9.50 -14.86 2.63
C LEU A 12 -10.89 -15.35 3.09
N MET A 13 -11.31 -16.54 2.66
CA MET A 13 -12.56 -17.16 3.11
C MET A 13 -12.54 -17.41 4.62
N ALA A 14 -11.45 -17.99 5.14
CA ALA A 14 -11.27 -18.21 6.57
C ALA A 14 -11.36 -16.89 7.36
N PHE A 15 -10.67 -15.85 6.92
CA PHE A 15 -10.73 -14.53 7.53
C PHE A 15 -12.14 -13.92 7.49
N LYS A 16 -12.85 -14.05 6.37
CA LYS A 16 -14.23 -13.55 6.23
C LYS A 16 -15.19 -14.22 7.22
N GLY A 17 -15.00 -15.51 7.50
CA GLY A 17 -15.79 -16.28 8.45
C GLY A 17 -15.60 -15.89 9.93
N LEU A 18 -14.53 -15.17 10.26
CA LEU A 18 -14.27 -14.72 11.63
C LEU A 18 -15.30 -13.69 12.13
N THR A 19 -15.60 -13.74 13.43
CA THR A 19 -16.35 -12.69 14.12
C THR A 19 -15.57 -11.38 14.16
N LYS A 20 -16.24 -10.26 14.46
CA LYS A 20 -15.57 -8.95 14.57
C LYS A 20 -14.44 -8.93 15.61
N LYS A 21 -14.59 -9.66 16.73
CA LYS A 21 -13.57 -9.76 17.78
C LYS A 21 -12.35 -10.54 17.30
N GLU A 22 -12.57 -11.67 16.64
CA GLU A 22 -11.49 -12.50 16.08
C GLU A 22 -10.75 -11.79 14.95
N LYS A 23 -11.48 -11.05 14.08
CA LYS A 23 -10.87 -10.20 13.05
C LYS A 23 -9.93 -9.16 13.66
N ARG A 24 -10.33 -8.53 14.77
CA ARG A 24 -9.49 -7.56 15.48
C ARG A 24 -8.21 -8.21 16.00
N ILE A 25 -8.32 -9.36 16.68
CA ILE A 25 -7.15 -10.10 17.19
C ILE A 25 -6.22 -10.52 16.04
N PHE A 26 -6.77 -10.97 14.93
CA PHE A 26 -6.00 -11.35 13.75
C PHE A 26 -5.22 -10.14 13.18
N ILE A 27 -5.89 -9.01 12.99
CA ILE A 27 -5.25 -7.77 12.49
C ILE A 27 -4.17 -7.28 13.47
N GLU A 28 -4.45 -7.27 14.78
CA GLU A 28 -3.47 -6.88 15.80
C GLU A 28 -2.21 -7.75 15.77
N ARG A 29 -2.32 -9.03 15.40
CA ARG A 29 -1.16 -9.90 15.20
C ARG A 29 -0.40 -9.55 13.93
N LEU A 30 -1.09 -9.30 12.82
CA LEU A 30 -0.45 -8.88 11.57
C LEU A 30 0.31 -7.55 11.73
N LEU A 31 -0.25 -6.59 12.47
CA LEU A 31 0.37 -5.29 12.72
C LEU A 31 1.64 -5.36 13.59
N LYS A 32 1.97 -6.51 14.19
CA LYS A 32 3.24 -6.71 14.89
C LYS A 32 4.39 -7.05 13.94
N ASP A 33 4.08 -7.48 12.73
CA ASP A 33 5.07 -7.74 11.69
C ASP A 33 5.41 -6.43 10.98
N LYS A 34 6.67 -6.02 11.09
CA LYS A 34 7.14 -4.76 10.54
C LYS A 34 7.12 -4.75 9.01
N GLU A 35 7.51 -5.86 8.38
CA GLU A 35 7.55 -5.97 6.92
C GLU A 35 6.14 -5.85 6.35
N PHE A 36 5.18 -6.54 6.97
CA PHE A 36 3.77 -6.44 6.59
C PHE A 36 3.23 -5.00 6.73
N VAL A 37 3.59 -4.29 7.79
CA VAL A 37 3.13 -2.90 7.99
C VAL A 37 3.71 -1.97 6.94
N GLU A 38 4.99 -2.11 6.60
CA GLU A 38 5.63 -1.32 5.53
C GLU A 38 4.93 -1.56 4.18
N ASP A 39 4.74 -2.82 3.79
CA ASP A 39 4.01 -3.19 2.57
C ASP A 39 2.58 -2.64 2.54
N LEU A 40 1.88 -2.70 3.68
CA LEU A 40 0.52 -2.18 3.80
C LEU A 40 0.47 -0.66 3.59
N LEU A 41 1.43 0.07 4.14
CA LEU A 41 1.53 1.52 3.97
C LEU A 41 1.84 1.88 2.52
N ASP A 42 2.77 1.17 1.88
CA ASP A 42 3.12 1.39 0.48
C ASP A 42 1.92 1.15 -0.44
N MET A 43 1.19 0.06 -0.25
CA MET A 43 -0.05 -0.22 -0.99
C MET A 43 -1.09 0.89 -0.78
N ALA A 44 -1.28 1.36 0.47
CA ALA A 44 -2.22 2.43 0.77
C ALA A 44 -1.82 3.76 0.09
N ILE A 45 -0.53 4.08 0.05
CA ILE A 45 0.00 5.25 -0.64
C ILE A 45 -0.26 5.13 -2.14
N ILE A 46 0.07 3.99 -2.75
CA ILE A 46 -0.17 3.75 -4.18
C ILE A 46 -1.66 3.93 -4.52
N GLU A 47 -2.55 3.30 -3.76
CA GLU A 47 -4.00 3.41 -3.99
C GLU A 47 -4.51 4.84 -3.85
N LYS A 48 -4.02 5.60 -2.85
CA LYS A 48 -4.36 7.02 -2.69
C LYS A 48 -3.92 7.84 -3.90
N ARG A 49 -2.74 7.53 -4.44
CA ARG A 49 -2.11 8.25 -5.56
C ARG A 49 -2.59 7.80 -6.94
N ARG A 50 -3.32 6.68 -7.06
CA ARG A 50 -3.88 6.21 -8.36
C ARG A 50 -4.74 7.25 -9.07
N LYS A 51 -5.36 8.17 -8.33
CA LYS A 51 -6.23 9.22 -8.88
C LYS A 51 -5.50 10.53 -9.15
N GLU A 52 -4.23 10.63 -8.77
CA GLU A 52 -3.42 11.81 -9.07
C GLU A 52 -3.12 11.85 -10.57
N PRO A 53 -3.21 13.03 -11.21
CA PRO A 53 -2.81 13.16 -12.60
C PRO A 53 -1.32 12.81 -12.72
N SER A 54 -0.99 11.98 -13.71
CA SER A 54 0.39 11.72 -14.05
C SER A 54 1.07 13.01 -14.48
N ARG A 55 2.28 13.24 -13.97
CA ARG A 55 3.09 14.39 -14.30
C ARG A 55 4.28 13.94 -15.17
N PRO A 56 4.60 14.62 -16.28
CA PRO A 56 5.83 14.37 -17.04
C PRO A 56 7.07 14.54 -16.16
N LEU A 57 8.03 13.64 -16.31
CA LEU A 57 9.26 13.66 -15.52
C LEU A 57 10.07 14.93 -15.80
N GLU A 58 10.04 15.39 -17.05
CA GLU A 58 10.73 16.60 -17.52
C GLU A 58 10.22 17.84 -16.81
N ASP A 59 8.90 17.96 -16.64
CA ASP A 59 8.27 19.05 -15.91
C ASP A 59 8.68 19.02 -14.44
N TYR A 60 8.73 17.83 -13.83
CA TYR A 60 9.24 17.63 -12.46
C TYR A 60 10.67 18.12 -12.29
N LEU A 61 11.56 17.70 -13.18
CA LEU A 61 12.96 18.08 -13.14
C LEU A 61 13.16 19.58 -13.41
N ALA A 62 12.35 20.18 -14.29
CA ALA A 62 12.40 21.61 -14.56
C ALA A 62 12.03 22.44 -13.32
N GLU A 63 10.93 22.11 -12.63
CA GLU A 63 10.55 22.78 -11.37
C GLU A 63 11.62 22.61 -10.28
N LYS A 64 12.17 21.39 -10.10
CA LYS A 64 13.21 21.17 -9.09
C LYS A 64 14.48 21.95 -9.37
N ARG A 65 14.92 22.05 -10.63
CA ARG A 65 16.05 22.92 -11.00
C ARG A 65 15.78 24.38 -10.67
N LEU A 66 14.56 24.86 -10.95
CA LEU A 66 14.15 26.24 -10.66
C LEU A 66 14.07 26.53 -9.15
N GLU A 67 13.57 25.60 -8.33
CA GLU A 67 13.58 25.70 -6.87
C GLU A 67 15.00 25.81 -6.32
N THR A 68 15.92 25.00 -6.85
CA THR A 68 17.33 24.98 -6.40
C THR A 68 18.07 26.28 -6.76
N CYS A 69 17.68 26.94 -7.84
CA CYS A 69 18.22 28.24 -8.25
C CYS A 69 17.61 29.43 -7.49
N ARG A 70 16.38 29.33 -6.99
CA ARG A 70 15.70 30.39 -6.21
C ARG A 70 16.12 30.46 -4.74
N GLY A 71 16.78 29.41 -4.23
CA GLY A 71 17.33 29.35 -2.87
C GLY A 71 18.80 29.78 -2.75
N LYS A 72 19.37 30.41 -3.80
CA LYS A 72 20.70 31.02 -3.79
C LYS A 72 20.60 32.54 -3.85
#